data_AF-A0A3A5ASC0-F1
#
_entry.id   AF-A0A3A5ASC0-F1
#
_cell.length_a   1.000
_cell.length_b   1.000
_cell.length_c   1.000
_cell.angle_alpha   90.00
_cell.angle_beta   90.00
_cell.angle_gamma   90.00
#
_symmetry.space_group_name_H-M   'P 1'
#
loop_
_entity.id
_entity.type
_entity.pdbx_description
1 polymer ?
#
loop_
_entity_poly.entity_id
_entity_poly.type
_entity_poly.pdbx_seq_one_letter_code
_entity_poly.pdbx_strand_id
1 'polypeptide(L)'
;MIDNLKTRDYEGSRGRWLRLIGIVGGVLLWAACAGGGLAAETKVLDGNPGRGGETLDLKPLLSRDHATVVDFYSPYCPPCVQVAPLLDELAKRKPETVFVKLNINRPQVRGIDWKSPLTQQYRLKSVPYFMIFKPEGKLAAEGPEAQKIIIDWLQKAELLPKSGK
;
A
#
# COMPACT_ATOMS: atom_id res chain seq x y z
N MET A 1 -20.26 51.59 -3.85
CA MET A 1 -18.80 51.63 -4.04
C MET A 1 -18.49 50.78 -5.25
N ILE A 2 -18.16 51.47 -6.33
CA ILE A 2 -17.71 50.93 -7.61
C ILE A 2 -16.19 50.78 -7.48
N ASP A 3 -15.62 49.70 -8.03
CA ASP A 3 -14.42 49.73 -8.89
C ASP A 3 -13.86 48.30 -9.00
N ASN A 4 -14.09 47.63 -10.14
CA ASN A 4 -13.38 47.75 -11.43
C ASN A 4 -12.12 46.87 -11.44
N LEU A 5 -12.18 45.74 -12.16
CA LEU A 5 -11.72 45.62 -13.55
C LEU A 5 -10.18 45.70 -13.64
N LYS A 6 -9.53 44.56 -13.95
CA LYS A 6 -8.90 44.27 -15.27
C LYS A 6 -7.47 44.84 -15.28
N THR A 7 -6.41 44.12 -15.64
CA THR A 7 -6.11 43.58 -16.97
C THR A 7 -4.75 42.87 -16.96
N ARG A 8 -4.68 41.77 -17.71
CA ARG A 8 -3.67 41.38 -18.73
C ARG A 8 -2.17 41.67 -18.50
N ASP A 9 -1.43 40.57 -18.60
CA ASP A 9 -0.27 40.30 -19.46
C ASP A 9 0.47 41.50 -20.07
N TYR A 10 1.79 41.52 -19.81
CA TYR A 10 2.73 42.35 -20.56
C TYR A 10 3.96 41.51 -20.96
N GLU A 11 4.03 41.19 -22.23
CA GLU A 11 5.20 40.68 -22.95
C GLU A 11 5.89 41.89 -23.62
N GLY A 12 7.23 42.00 -23.55
CA GLY A 12 7.93 42.96 -24.42
C GLY A 12 9.30 43.50 -23.98
N SER A 13 10.36 42.74 -24.28
CA SER A 13 11.49 43.16 -25.15
C SER A 13 12.21 44.51 -24.89
N ARG A 14 13.48 44.43 -24.43
CA ARG A 14 14.71 44.89 -25.14
C ARG A 14 15.88 45.17 -24.18
N GLY A 15 17.06 44.63 -24.49
CA GLY A 15 18.31 45.04 -23.84
C GLY A 15 19.52 44.16 -24.14
N ARG A 16 19.98 44.14 -25.40
CA ARG A 16 21.22 43.48 -25.84
C ARG A 16 22.43 44.29 -25.38
N TRP A 17 23.24 43.76 -24.46
CA TRP A 17 24.64 44.19 -24.27
C TRP A 17 25.54 42.96 -24.06
N LEU A 18 26.27 42.62 -25.12
CA LEU A 18 27.43 41.73 -25.08
C LEU A 18 28.59 42.47 -24.42
N ARG A 19 29.16 41.90 -23.34
CA ARG A 19 30.57 42.11 -22.97
C ARG A 19 31.18 40.80 -22.44
N LEU A 20 31.95 40.17 -23.33
CA LEU A 20 33.29 39.60 -23.12
C LEU A 20 33.50 38.53 -22.03
N ILE A 21 33.60 37.29 -22.53
CA ILE A 21 34.70 36.31 -22.36
C ILE A 21 35.49 36.38 -21.03
N GLY A 22 35.35 35.30 -20.26
CA GLY A 22 36.33 34.80 -19.30
C GLY A 22 36.11 33.30 -19.10
N ILE A 23 36.69 32.48 -19.98
CA ILE A 23 36.80 31.03 -19.77
C ILE A 23 37.98 30.79 -18.81
N VAL A 24 37.79 29.88 -17.85
CA VAL A 24 38.69 28.77 -17.44
C VAL A 24 38.53 28.56 -15.94
N GLY A 25 38.08 27.37 -15.56
CA GLY A 25 38.10 26.92 -14.17
C GLY A 25 37.09 25.80 -13.94
N GLY A 26 37.42 24.60 -14.41
CA GLY A 26 36.60 23.42 -14.21
C GLY A 26 36.35 23.13 -12.74
N VAL A 27 35.11 22.76 -12.43
CA VAL A 27 34.77 21.93 -11.29
C VAL A 27 33.86 20.83 -11.82
N LEU A 28 34.47 19.66 -12.04
CA LEU A 28 33.75 18.39 -12.18
C LEU A 28 33.08 18.09 -10.85
N LEU A 29 31.84 18.52 -10.69
CA LEU A 29 30.93 18.00 -9.68
C LEU A 29 29.52 18.04 -10.25
N TRP A 30 29.11 16.93 -10.85
CA TRP A 30 27.73 16.52 -10.67
C TRP A 30 27.72 15.10 -10.13
N ALA A 31 27.58 15.09 -8.81
CA ALA A 31 26.90 14.11 -7.99
C ALA A 31 26.92 12.68 -8.51
N ALA A 32 27.65 11.86 -7.76
CA ALA A 32 27.39 10.45 -7.62
C ALA A 32 25.88 10.17 -7.69
N CYS A 33 25.48 9.24 -8.56
CA CYS A 33 24.25 8.49 -8.38
C CYS A 33 24.37 7.78 -7.03
N ALA A 34 24.07 8.49 -5.94
CA ALA A 34 23.64 7.87 -4.72
C ALA A 34 22.37 7.12 -5.11
N GLY A 35 22.52 5.82 -5.36
CA GLY A 35 21.45 4.85 -5.30
C GLY A 35 20.92 4.82 -3.87
N GLY A 36 20.31 5.91 -3.43
CA GLY A 36 19.41 5.96 -2.31
C GLY A 36 18.14 5.28 -2.76
N GLY A 37 18.17 3.95 -2.79
CA GLY A 37 16.93 3.19 -2.64
C GLY A 37 16.35 3.64 -1.31
N LEU A 38 15.30 4.48 -1.37
CA LEU A 38 14.42 4.63 -0.23
C LEU A 38 13.96 3.21 0.11
N ALA A 39 14.50 2.66 1.19
CA ALA A 39 13.92 1.49 1.81
C ALA A 39 12.47 1.89 2.13
N ALA A 40 11.55 1.45 1.29
CA ALA A 40 10.13 1.68 1.50
C ALA A 40 9.82 1.17 2.90
N GLU A 41 9.31 2.06 3.74
CA GLU A 41 8.91 1.75 5.11
C GLU A 41 7.96 0.55 5.05
N THR A 42 8.41 -0.61 5.54
CA THR A 42 7.72 -1.90 5.43
C THR A 42 6.49 -1.90 6.34
N LYS A 43 5.42 -1.26 5.87
CA LYS A 43 4.13 -1.16 6.54
C LYS A 43 3.07 -1.89 5.74
N VAL A 44 2.13 -2.54 6.41
CA VAL A 44 0.93 -3.10 5.78
C VAL A 44 0.17 -1.97 5.07
N LEU A 45 -0.01 -2.11 3.77
CA LEU A 45 -0.64 -1.11 2.91
C LEU A 45 -2.15 -1.14 3.09
N ASP A 46 -2.79 0.03 3.18
CA ASP A 46 -4.25 0.13 3.10
C ASP A 46 -4.66 0.15 1.62
N GLY A 47 -5.32 -0.92 1.16
CA GLY A 47 -5.71 -1.08 -0.25
C GLY A 47 -7.02 -0.38 -0.61
N ASN A 48 -7.80 0.09 0.36
CA ASN A 48 -9.05 0.83 0.11
C ASN A 48 -9.32 1.97 1.10
N PRO A 49 -8.38 2.92 1.27
CA PRO A 49 -8.51 4.01 2.23
C PRO A 49 -9.76 4.85 1.92
N GLY A 50 -10.62 5.01 2.92
CA GLY A 50 -11.88 5.77 2.80
C GLY A 50 -12.97 5.10 1.95
N ARG A 51 -12.70 3.94 1.33
CA ARG A 51 -13.61 3.22 0.41
C ARG A 51 -13.88 1.79 0.86
N GLY A 52 -13.94 1.58 2.17
CA GLY A 52 -14.22 0.27 2.74
C GLY A 52 -15.50 -0.35 2.15
N GLY A 53 -15.47 -1.64 1.86
CA GLY A 53 -16.61 -2.40 1.33
C GLY A 53 -17.02 -2.10 -0.12
N GLU A 54 -16.43 -1.13 -0.81
CA GLU A 54 -16.64 -0.92 -2.25
C GLU A 54 -15.98 -2.01 -3.10
N THR A 55 -16.49 -2.27 -4.30
CA THR A 55 -15.83 -3.20 -5.24
C THR A 55 -14.45 -2.71 -5.62
N LEU A 56 -13.50 -3.63 -5.74
CA LEU A 56 -12.11 -3.31 -6.03
C LEU A 56 -11.47 -4.43 -6.85
N ASP A 57 -10.70 -4.09 -7.89
CA ASP A 57 -9.83 -5.07 -8.57
C ASP A 57 -8.52 -5.22 -7.79
N LEU A 58 -8.12 -6.44 -7.46
CA LEU A 58 -6.88 -6.70 -6.74
C LEU A 58 -5.63 -6.48 -7.60
N LYS A 59 -5.72 -6.62 -8.93
CA LYS A 59 -4.54 -6.60 -9.81
C LYS A 59 -3.61 -5.40 -9.63
N PRO A 60 -4.12 -4.15 -9.47
CA PRO A 60 -3.27 -2.99 -9.24
C PRO A 60 -2.56 -2.98 -7.89
N LEU A 61 -3.00 -3.80 -6.92
CA LEU A 61 -2.41 -3.92 -5.59
C LEU A 61 -1.33 -5.00 -5.50
N LEU A 62 -1.20 -5.84 -6.53
CA LEU A 62 -0.22 -6.93 -6.54
C LEU A 62 1.17 -6.39 -6.90
N SER A 63 2.16 -6.73 -6.08
CA SER A 63 3.56 -6.50 -6.42
C SER A 63 4.01 -7.43 -7.55
N ARG A 64 4.86 -6.91 -8.43
CA ARG A 64 5.47 -7.67 -9.53
C ARG A 64 6.78 -8.35 -9.16
N ASP A 65 7.42 -7.88 -8.08
CA ASP A 65 8.74 -8.34 -7.64
C ASP A 65 8.66 -9.18 -6.36
N HIS A 66 7.52 -9.13 -5.66
CA HIS A 66 7.31 -9.75 -4.36
C HIS A 66 5.98 -10.49 -4.29
N ALA A 67 5.90 -11.50 -3.42
CA ALA A 67 4.61 -12.10 -3.10
C ALA A 67 3.71 -11.04 -2.45
N THR A 68 2.39 -11.13 -2.66
CA THR A 68 1.42 -10.19 -2.07
C THR A 68 0.44 -10.97 -1.21
N VAL A 69 0.32 -10.60 0.06
CA VAL A 69 -0.73 -11.07 0.97
C VAL A 69 -1.81 -10.02 1.04
N VAL A 70 -3.05 -10.41 0.75
CA VAL A 70 -4.24 -9.57 0.91
C VAL A 70 -5.02 -10.07 2.11
N ASP A 71 -5.20 -9.22 3.13
CA ASP A 71 -6.02 -9.44 4.32
C ASP A 71 -7.37 -8.73 4.18
N PHE A 72 -8.43 -9.48 3.93
CA PHE A 72 -9.79 -8.97 4.01
C PHE A 72 -10.23 -8.98 5.48
N TYR A 73 -10.41 -7.77 6.03
CA TYR A 73 -10.66 -7.58 7.44
C TYR A 73 -11.89 -6.71 7.70
N SER A 74 -12.38 -6.76 8.93
CA SER A 74 -13.38 -5.83 9.45
C SER A 74 -12.88 -5.22 10.77
N PRO A 75 -13.10 -3.93 11.03
CA PRO A 75 -12.83 -3.33 12.34
C PRO A 75 -13.75 -3.89 13.44
N TYR A 76 -14.84 -4.57 13.06
CA TYR A 76 -15.79 -5.22 13.98
C TYR A 76 -15.51 -6.72 14.16
N CYS A 77 -14.36 -7.21 13.69
CA CYS A 77 -13.92 -8.60 13.80
C CYS A 77 -12.78 -8.69 14.83
N PRO A 78 -13.03 -9.21 16.05
CA PRO A 78 -11.99 -9.26 17.09
C PRO A 78 -10.72 -10.03 16.67
N PRO A 79 -10.80 -11.21 16.03
CA PRO A 79 -9.60 -11.90 15.53
C PRO A 79 -8.79 -11.07 14.53
N CYS A 80 -9.47 -10.29 13.67
CA CYS A 80 -8.83 -9.40 12.70
C CYS A 80 -8.04 -8.29 13.42
N VAL A 81 -8.64 -7.68 14.45
CA VAL A 81 -7.98 -6.65 15.25
C VAL A 81 -6.77 -7.21 16.01
N GLN A 82 -6.85 -8.45 16.49
CA GLN A 82 -5.76 -9.11 17.20
C GLN A 82 -4.57 -9.45 16.30
N VAL A 83 -4.82 -9.90 15.07
CA VAL A 83 -3.74 -10.30 14.14
C VAL A 83 -3.08 -9.12 13.44
N ALA A 84 -3.78 -7.98 13.29
CA ALA A 84 -3.26 -6.79 12.62
C ALA A 84 -1.86 -6.34 13.11
N PRO A 85 -1.59 -6.14 14.42
CA PRO A 85 -0.25 -5.76 14.88
C PRO A 85 0.79 -6.86 14.63
N LEU A 86 0.39 -8.13 14.58
CA LEU A 86 1.29 -9.23 14.25
C LEU A 86 1.67 -9.23 12.76
N LEU A 87 0.73 -8.87 11.88
CA LEU A 87 1.01 -8.68 10.46
C LEU A 87 1.92 -7.48 10.20
N ASP A 88 1.76 -6.39 10.96
CA ASP A 88 2.67 -5.24 10.90
C ASP A 88 4.11 -5.65 11.26
N GLU A 89 4.30 -6.44 12.34
CA GLU A 89 5.61 -6.96 12.70
C GLU A 89 6.14 -8.00 11.71
N LEU A 90 5.27 -8.84 11.16
CA LEU A 90 5.65 -9.83 10.15
C LEU A 90 6.12 -9.14 8.86
N ALA A 91 5.46 -8.06 8.43
CA ALA A 91 5.84 -7.28 7.25
C ALA A 91 7.26 -6.70 7.38
N LYS A 92 7.64 -6.23 8.58
CA LYS A 92 9.00 -5.76 8.85
C LYS A 92 10.04 -6.88 8.74
N ARG A 93 9.68 -8.11 9.13
CA ARG A 93 10.56 -9.29 9.10
C ARG A 93 10.56 -10.02 7.76
N LYS A 94 9.69 -9.64 6.83
CA LYS A 94 9.48 -10.31 5.55
C LYS A 94 9.43 -9.30 4.39
N PRO A 95 10.53 -8.56 4.14
CA PRO A 95 10.56 -7.48 3.14
C PRO A 95 10.31 -7.96 1.70
N GLU A 96 10.48 -9.26 1.43
CA GLU A 96 10.18 -9.89 0.15
C GLU A 96 8.69 -10.22 -0.05
N THR A 97 7.82 -9.75 0.86
CA THR A 97 6.36 -9.94 0.80
C THR A 97 5.65 -8.62 1.10
N VAL A 98 4.77 -8.20 0.20
CA VAL A 98 3.91 -7.04 0.38
C VAL A 98 2.63 -7.48 1.09
N PHE A 99 2.27 -6.78 2.15
CA PHE A 99 1.03 -7.02 2.89
C PHE A 99 0.07 -5.87 2.61
N VAL A 100 -1.17 -6.20 2.21
CA VAL A 100 -2.23 -5.26 1.90
C VAL A 100 -3.46 -5.64 2.71
N LYS A 101 -4.07 -4.68 3.41
CA LYS A 101 -5.34 -4.89 4.09
C LYS A 101 -6.48 -4.25 3.30
N LEU A 102 -7.62 -4.92 3.27
CA LEU A 102 -8.84 -4.45 2.63
C LEU A 102 -10.00 -4.49 3.63
N ASN A 103 -10.51 -3.31 3.95
CA ASN A 103 -11.65 -3.19 4.83
C ASN A 103 -12.93 -3.60 4.10
N ILE A 104 -13.63 -4.62 4.60
CA ILE A 104 -14.90 -5.07 4.01
C ILE A 104 -16.10 -4.22 4.44
N ASN A 105 -15.93 -3.32 5.40
CA ASN A 105 -16.99 -2.48 5.95
C ASN A 105 -17.13 -1.16 5.21
N ARG A 106 -18.34 -0.87 4.73
CA ARG A 106 -18.71 0.49 4.32
C ARG A 106 -18.71 1.43 5.53
N PRO A 107 -18.27 2.70 5.38
CA PRO A 107 -18.10 3.63 6.50
C PRO A 107 -19.34 3.80 7.41
N GLN A 108 -20.54 3.70 6.83
CA GLN A 108 -21.82 3.87 7.51
C GLN A 108 -22.39 2.59 8.15
N VAL A 109 -21.74 1.44 7.98
CA VAL A 109 -22.24 0.15 8.47
C VAL A 109 -21.54 -0.26 9.76
N ARG A 110 -22.34 -0.49 10.81
CA ARG A 110 -21.89 -1.06 12.08
C ARG A 110 -21.99 -2.58 12.07
N GLY A 111 -21.03 -3.25 12.70
CA GLY A 111 -20.92 -4.71 12.66
C GLY A 111 -20.33 -5.19 11.33
N ILE A 112 -20.01 -6.47 11.19
CA ILE A 112 -19.35 -6.99 9.98
C ILE A 112 -20.29 -6.89 8.77
N ASP A 113 -19.88 -6.17 7.71
CA ASP A 113 -20.71 -5.93 6.53
C ASP A 113 -20.61 -7.05 5.49
N TRP A 114 -21.29 -8.17 5.78
CA TRP A 114 -21.39 -9.31 4.86
C TRP A 114 -22.15 -8.99 3.56
N LYS A 115 -22.82 -7.84 3.50
CA LYS A 115 -23.57 -7.39 2.33
C LYS A 115 -22.81 -6.35 1.51
N SER A 116 -21.59 -5.98 1.90
CA SER A 116 -20.81 -5.01 1.13
C SER A 116 -20.51 -5.54 -0.28
N PRO A 117 -20.45 -4.65 -1.29
CA PRO A 117 -20.05 -5.05 -2.63
C PRO A 117 -18.74 -5.83 -2.68
N LEU A 118 -17.74 -5.47 -1.86
CA LEU A 118 -16.47 -6.19 -1.78
C LEU A 118 -16.65 -7.64 -1.28
N THR A 119 -17.41 -7.83 -0.20
CA THR A 119 -17.70 -9.18 0.34
C THR A 119 -18.40 -10.04 -0.71
N GLN A 120 -19.36 -9.46 -1.46
CA GLN A 120 -20.09 -10.19 -2.51
C GLN A 120 -19.18 -10.52 -3.70
N GLN A 121 -18.37 -9.57 -4.16
CA GLN A 121 -17.44 -9.73 -5.29
C GLN A 121 -16.48 -10.90 -5.06
N TYR A 122 -15.89 -10.98 -3.87
CA TYR A 122 -14.94 -12.03 -3.50
C TYR A 122 -15.57 -13.21 -2.77
N ARG A 123 -16.91 -13.25 -2.66
CA ARG A 123 -17.69 -14.32 -2.03
C ARG A 123 -17.20 -14.70 -0.63
N LEU A 124 -16.81 -13.70 0.16
CA LEU A 124 -16.24 -13.90 1.49
C LEU A 124 -17.30 -14.46 2.45
N LYS A 125 -16.92 -15.51 3.20
CA LYS A 125 -17.80 -16.17 4.18
C LYS A 125 -17.31 -16.04 5.63
N SER A 126 -16.09 -15.55 5.81
CA SER A 126 -15.43 -15.38 7.10
C SER A 126 -14.43 -14.23 7.00
N VAL A 127 -14.07 -13.64 8.14
CA VAL A 127 -12.92 -12.75 8.29
C VAL A 127 -12.17 -13.11 9.59
N PRO A 128 -10.84 -12.95 9.66
CA PRO A 128 -9.96 -12.53 8.57
C PRO A 128 -9.96 -13.56 7.43
N TYR A 129 -9.86 -13.09 6.21
CA TYR A 129 -9.76 -13.94 5.03
C TYR A 129 -8.56 -13.49 4.22
N PHE A 130 -7.69 -14.44 3.89
CA PHE A 130 -6.43 -14.14 3.25
C PHE A 130 -6.39 -14.67 1.82
N MET A 131 -5.74 -13.92 0.93
CA MET A 131 -5.31 -14.39 -0.38
C MET A 131 -3.81 -14.13 -0.52
N ILE A 132 -3.08 -15.10 -1.06
CA ILE A 132 -1.64 -14.99 -1.30
C ILE A 132 -1.39 -15.09 -2.79
N PHE A 133 -0.74 -14.09 -3.36
CA PHE A 133 -0.38 -14.02 -4.77
C PHE A 133 1.14 -14.10 -4.93
N LYS A 134 1.57 -14.79 -5.98
CA LYS A 134 2.97 -14.79 -6.43
C LYS A 134 3.30 -13.48 -7.15
N PRO A 135 4.59 -13.12 -7.33
CA PRO A 135 5.00 -11.92 -8.08
C PRO A 135 4.39 -11.84 -9.49
N GLU A 136 4.16 -12.98 -10.14
CA GLU A 136 3.51 -13.06 -11.47
C GLU A 136 2.00 -12.75 -11.44
N GLY A 137 1.43 -12.43 -10.27
CA GLY A 137 0.01 -12.15 -10.06
C GLY A 137 -0.88 -13.39 -9.97
N LYS A 138 -0.29 -14.60 -9.95
CA LYS A 138 -1.05 -15.85 -9.81
C LYS A 138 -1.43 -16.11 -8.35
N LEU A 139 -2.69 -16.44 -8.10
CA LEU A 139 -3.17 -16.88 -6.79
C LEU A 139 -2.47 -18.19 -6.39
N ALA A 140 -1.81 -18.16 -5.23
CA ALA A 140 -1.10 -19.30 -4.65
C ALA A 140 -1.93 -20.05 -3.61
N ALA A 141 -2.64 -19.31 -2.75
CA ALA A 141 -3.50 -19.86 -1.71
C ALA A 141 -4.56 -18.83 -1.31
N GLU A 142 -5.71 -19.29 -0.81
CA GLU A 142 -6.75 -18.43 -0.25
C GLU A 142 -7.47 -19.09 0.94
N GLY A 143 -8.21 -18.30 1.71
CA GLY A 143 -9.06 -18.78 2.80
C GLY A 143 -8.28 -19.59 3.84
N PRO A 144 -8.77 -20.79 4.25
CA PRO A 144 -8.14 -21.59 5.30
C PRO A 144 -6.68 -22.00 5.00
N GLU A 145 -6.35 -22.23 3.73
CA GLU A 145 -4.98 -22.59 3.34
C GLU A 145 -4.02 -21.42 3.52
N ALA A 146 -4.40 -20.23 3.03
CA ALA A 146 -3.63 -19.01 3.24
C ALA A 146 -3.51 -18.65 4.73
N GLN A 147 -4.58 -18.83 5.50
CA GLN A 147 -4.57 -18.59 6.95
C GLN A 147 -3.56 -19.49 7.67
N LYS A 148 -3.49 -20.77 7.32
CA LYS A 148 -2.50 -21.70 7.87
C LYS A 148 -1.06 -21.24 7.55
N ILE A 149 -0.79 -20.84 6.31
CA ILE A 149 0.53 -20.32 5.90
C ILE A 149 0.92 -19.10 6.74
N ILE A 150 0.00 -18.17 6.94
CA ILE A 150 0.25 -16.95 7.74
C ILE A 150 0.50 -17.30 9.21
N ILE A 151 -0.28 -18.21 9.80
CA ILE A 151 -0.04 -18.70 11.16
C ILE A 151 1.34 -19.34 11.28
N ASP A 152 1.74 -20.17 10.31
CA ASP A 152 3.07 -20.79 10.30
C ASP A 152 4.18 -19.75 10.21
N TRP A 153 3.99 -18.68 9.41
CA TRP A 153 4.94 -17.56 9.34
C TRP A 153 5.03 -16.80 10.66
N LEU A 154 3.90 -16.49 11.29
CA LEU A 154 3.86 -15.83 12.60
C LEU A 154 4.55 -16.67 13.68
N GLN A 155 4.32 -17.98 13.71
CA GLN A 155 4.96 -18.88 14.65
C GLN A 155 6.47 -19.01 14.41
N LYS A 156 6.90 -19.10 13.14
CA LYS A 156 8.33 -19.11 12.78
C LYS A 156 9.03 -17.80 13.12
N ALA A 157 8.31 -16.69 13.06
CA ALA A 157 8.80 -15.39 13.48
C ALA A 157 8.70 -15.16 15.00
N GLU A 158 8.22 -16.15 15.77
CA GLU A 158 7.99 -16.06 17.23
C GLU A 158 7.03 -14.93 17.63
N LEU A 159 6.14 -14.52 16.71
CA LEU A 159 5.12 -13.49 16.93
C LEU A 159 3.80 -14.09 17.46
N LEU A 160 3.62 -15.40 17.29
CA LEU A 160 2.48 -16.16 17.81
C LEU A 160 3.00 -17.43 18.49
N PRO A 161 2.56 -17.77 19.71
CA PRO A 161 2.95 -19.02 20.34
C PRO A 161 2.49 -20.21 19.50
N LYS A 162 3.31 -21.26 19.46
CA LYS A 162 2.88 -22.53 18.88
C LYS A 162 1.72 -23.06 19.73
N SER A 163 0.65 -23.52 19.07
CA SER A 163 -0.44 -24.20 19.77
C SER A 163 0.18 -25.35 20.57
N GLY A 164 0.04 -25.31 21.89
CA GLY A 164 0.47 -26.40 22.76
C GLY A 164 -0.21 -27.68 22.30
N LYS A 165 0.59 -28.74 22.16
CA LYS A 165 0.07 -30.11 22.19
C LYS A 165 -0.15 -30.52 23.63
#